data_AF-A0A969WUZ5-F1
#
_entry.id   AF-A0A969WUZ5-F1
#
_cell.length_a   1.000
_cell.length_b   1.000
_cell.length_c   1.000
_cell.angle_alpha   90.00
_cell.angle_beta   90.00
_cell.angle_gamma   90.00
#
_symmetry.space_group_name_H-M   'P 1'
#
loop_
_entity.id
_entity.type
_entity.pdbx_description
1 polymer ?
#
loop_
_entity_poly.entity_id
_entity_poly.type
_entity_poly.pdbx_seq_one_letter_code
_entity_poly.pdbx_strand_id
1 'polypeptide(L)'
;LSSPQLRKELFEADVILPSLDAVTQLVFEKINRPNSHLNIETYINGLINFRKEYKGQIWLEVFMLKGYNDSLEELDLIKKAILEIKPNILQLNTLDRPGTVEGLAAMTNDELQKVKDYWDMPSVEIIASAAQRTDVESYNTDIEGTILSTIARRPCTLDDLHQILGIHVNEINKYLGALELNNKIKSTTLNRGVFYELIDK
;
A
#
# COMPACT_ATOMS: atom_id res chain seq x y z
N LEU A 1 -9.06 -6.04 -13.39
CA LEU A 1 -9.08 -5.76 -14.85
C LEU A 1 -9.47 -6.97 -15.71
N SER A 2 -10.00 -8.04 -15.11
CA SER A 2 -10.43 -9.23 -15.85
C SER A 2 -11.72 -9.01 -16.67
N SER A 3 -12.59 -8.09 -16.22
CA SER A 3 -13.78 -7.65 -16.97
C SER A 3 -13.42 -6.70 -18.12
N PRO A 4 -13.77 -7.02 -19.39
CA PRO A 4 -13.56 -6.12 -20.52
C PRO A 4 -14.30 -4.78 -20.40
N GLN A 5 -15.47 -4.78 -19.77
CA GLN A 5 -16.26 -3.56 -19.59
C GLN A 5 -15.53 -2.56 -18.67
N LEU A 6 -15.03 -3.05 -17.53
CA LEU A 6 -14.22 -2.25 -16.62
C LEU A 6 -12.95 -1.70 -17.30
N ARG A 7 -12.31 -2.48 -18.17
CA ARG A 7 -11.13 -2.00 -18.91
C ARG A 7 -11.45 -0.79 -19.78
N LYS A 8 -12.59 -0.81 -20.49
CA LYS A 8 -13.01 0.31 -21.35
C LYS A 8 -13.28 1.58 -20.54
N GLU A 9 -13.89 1.44 -19.37
CA GLU A 9 -14.18 2.57 -18.48
C GLU A 9 -12.91 3.28 -17.99
N LEU A 10 -11.76 2.61 -18.01
CA LEU A 10 -10.48 3.16 -17.58
C LEU A 10 -9.67 3.80 -18.72
N PHE A 11 -10.13 3.77 -19.97
CA PHE A 11 -9.35 4.26 -21.12
C PHE A 11 -9.13 5.78 -21.12
N GLU A 12 -9.98 6.53 -20.43
CA GLU A 12 -9.86 8.00 -20.34
C GLU A 12 -8.87 8.46 -19.27
N ALA A 13 -8.38 7.55 -18.41
CA ALA A 13 -7.38 7.90 -17.41
C ALA A 13 -6.01 8.12 -18.08
N ASP A 14 -5.27 9.14 -17.65
CA ASP A 14 -3.89 9.38 -18.10
C ASP A 14 -2.90 8.35 -17.51
N VAL A 15 -3.15 7.95 -16.26
CA VAL A 15 -2.32 7.01 -15.49
C VAL A 15 -3.22 6.04 -14.72
N ILE A 16 -2.85 4.76 -14.73
CA ILE A 16 -3.43 3.72 -13.86
C ILE A 16 -2.30 3.10 -13.03
N LEU A 17 -2.56 2.89 -11.73
CA LEU A 17 -1.61 2.35 -10.75
C LEU A 17 -2.14 1.02 -10.18
N PRO A 18 -2.07 -0.11 -10.91
CA PRO A 18 -2.44 -1.41 -10.35
C PRO A 18 -1.32 -1.97 -9.46
N SER A 19 -1.66 -2.84 -8.51
CA SER A 19 -0.68 -3.58 -7.70
C SER A 19 -0.51 -5.03 -8.16
N LEU A 20 0.66 -5.63 -7.94
CA LEU A 20 0.96 -7.04 -8.15
C LEU A 20 1.90 -7.54 -7.05
N ASP A 21 1.36 -7.81 -5.87
CA ASP A 21 2.16 -8.16 -4.69
C ASP A 21 2.54 -9.65 -4.64
N ALA A 22 1.90 -10.46 -5.49
CA ALA A 22 2.10 -11.90 -5.56
C ALA A 22 1.74 -12.44 -6.95
N VAL A 23 2.33 -13.57 -7.33
CA VAL A 23 2.00 -14.30 -8.55
C VAL A 23 1.50 -15.71 -8.26
N THR A 24 1.96 -16.34 -7.19
CA THR A 24 1.38 -17.62 -6.76
C THR A 24 0.12 -17.42 -5.93
N GLN A 25 -0.88 -18.29 -6.11
CA GLN A 25 -2.16 -18.17 -5.39
C GLN A 25 -1.95 -18.23 -3.87
N LEU A 26 -1.01 -19.04 -3.40
CA LEU A 26 -0.65 -19.14 -1.99
C LEU A 26 -0.17 -17.80 -1.41
N VAL A 27 0.76 -17.12 -2.11
CA VAL A 27 1.31 -15.83 -1.64
C VAL A 27 0.25 -14.74 -1.76
N PHE A 28 -0.54 -14.75 -2.84
CA PHE A 28 -1.66 -13.83 -3.05
C PHE A 28 -2.70 -13.92 -1.92
N GLU A 29 -3.05 -15.13 -1.48
CA GLU A 29 -3.97 -15.32 -0.36
C GLU A 29 -3.39 -14.87 0.98
N LYS A 30 -2.08 -15.07 1.19
CA LYS A 30 -1.40 -14.64 2.43
C LYS A 30 -1.31 -13.12 2.55
N ILE A 31 -0.94 -12.43 1.46
CA ILE A 31 -0.72 -10.98 1.45
C ILE A 31 -2.04 -10.25 1.23
N ASN A 32 -2.70 -10.48 0.10
CA ASN A 32 -3.83 -9.68 -0.34
C ASN A 32 -5.17 -10.12 0.27
N ARG A 33 -5.25 -11.34 0.83
CA ARG A 33 -6.47 -11.92 1.42
C ARG A 33 -7.72 -11.65 0.56
N PRO A 34 -7.65 -12.02 -0.73
CA PRO A 34 -8.69 -11.66 -1.67
C PRO A 34 -9.99 -12.40 -1.33
N ASN A 35 -11.10 -11.92 -1.89
CA ASN A 35 -12.33 -12.71 -1.90
C ASN A 35 -12.06 -14.06 -2.62
N SER A 36 -12.66 -15.15 -2.14
CA SER A 36 -12.43 -16.51 -2.65
C SER A 36 -12.72 -16.71 -4.14
N HIS A 37 -13.50 -15.83 -4.77
CA HIS A 37 -13.78 -15.87 -6.21
C HIS A 37 -12.67 -15.24 -7.07
N LEU A 38 -11.66 -14.61 -6.46
CA LEU A 38 -10.54 -14.00 -7.16
C LEU A 38 -9.37 -14.97 -7.25
N ASN A 39 -8.97 -15.25 -8.48
CA ASN A 39 -7.83 -16.08 -8.81
C ASN A 39 -6.70 -15.22 -9.38
N ILE A 40 -5.47 -15.43 -8.91
CA ILE A 40 -4.32 -14.59 -9.26
C ILE A 40 -3.96 -14.65 -10.74
N GLU A 41 -4.09 -15.82 -11.37
CA GLU A 41 -3.82 -15.98 -12.81
C GLU A 41 -4.81 -15.16 -13.64
N THR A 42 -6.10 -15.19 -13.27
CA THR A 42 -7.14 -14.37 -13.91
C THR A 42 -6.90 -12.87 -13.71
N TYR A 43 -6.34 -12.47 -12.57
CA TYR A 43 -5.98 -11.10 -12.29
C TYR A 43 -4.82 -10.63 -13.18
N ILE A 44 -3.73 -11.39 -13.23
CA ILE A 44 -2.53 -11.10 -14.04
C ILE A 44 -2.89 -11.05 -15.53
N ASN A 45 -3.65 -12.04 -16.03
CA ASN A 45 -4.13 -12.03 -17.41
C ASN A 45 -5.00 -10.80 -17.73
N GLY A 46 -5.76 -10.32 -16.74
CA GLY A 46 -6.49 -9.06 -16.83
C GLY A 46 -5.57 -7.85 -17.04
N LEU A 47 -4.44 -7.77 -16.32
CA LEU A 47 -3.43 -6.71 -16.48
C LEU A 47 -2.74 -6.79 -17.84
N ILE A 48 -2.34 -8.00 -18.27
CA ILE A 48 -1.70 -8.22 -19.58
C ILE A 48 -2.63 -7.80 -20.72
N ASN A 49 -3.91 -8.17 -20.64
CA ASN A 49 -4.89 -7.77 -21.66
C ASN A 49 -5.17 -6.26 -21.61
N PHE A 50 -5.26 -5.68 -20.41
CA PHE A 50 -5.40 -4.23 -20.27
C PHE A 50 -4.24 -3.48 -20.91
N ARG A 51 -2.99 -3.93 -20.76
CA ARG A 51 -1.84 -3.29 -21.43
C ARG A 51 -1.97 -3.24 -22.95
N LYS A 52 -2.53 -4.29 -23.58
CA LYS A 52 -2.70 -4.35 -25.04
C LYS A 52 -3.67 -3.27 -25.52
N GLU A 53 -4.73 -3.05 -24.74
CA GLU A 53 -5.85 -2.17 -25.06
C GLU A 53 -5.58 -0.71 -24.65
N TYR A 54 -5.05 -0.48 -23.45
CA TYR A 54 -4.83 0.83 -22.84
C TYR A 54 -3.58 1.53 -23.38
N LYS A 55 -3.70 2.84 -23.66
CA LYS A 55 -2.63 3.65 -24.28
C LYS A 55 -1.98 4.65 -23.32
N GLY A 56 -2.57 4.88 -22.14
CA GLY A 56 -1.97 5.72 -21.11
C GLY A 56 -0.83 5.03 -20.36
N GLN A 57 -0.43 5.62 -19.25
CA GLN A 57 0.67 5.11 -18.44
C GLN A 57 0.20 4.08 -17.42
N ILE A 58 0.91 2.96 -17.34
CA ILE A 58 0.72 1.99 -16.26
C ILE A 58 1.92 2.09 -15.33
N TRP A 59 1.68 2.49 -14.08
CA TRP A 59 2.68 2.40 -13.03
C TRP A 59 2.34 1.17 -12.21
N LEU A 60 3.14 0.12 -12.24
CA LEU A 60 2.83 -1.11 -11.50
C LEU A 60 3.44 -1.00 -10.11
N GLU A 61 2.65 -1.22 -9.07
CA GLU A 61 3.13 -1.27 -7.69
C GLU A 61 3.37 -2.73 -7.26
N VAL A 62 4.46 -3.00 -6.56
CA VAL A 62 4.74 -4.30 -5.94
C VAL A 62 5.13 -4.07 -4.49
N PHE A 63 4.24 -4.48 -3.58
CA PHE A 63 4.47 -4.43 -2.15
C PHE A 63 5.27 -5.63 -1.67
N MET A 64 6.50 -5.36 -1.21
CA MET A 64 7.41 -6.39 -0.71
C MET A 64 7.30 -6.54 0.80
N LEU A 65 7.10 -7.78 1.24
CA LEU A 65 6.96 -8.13 2.65
C LEU A 65 7.88 -9.31 2.99
N LYS A 66 8.73 -9.10 4.00
CA LYS A 66 9.76 -10.05 4.38
C LYS A 66 9.16 -11.37 4.87
N GLY A 67 9.63 -12.49 4.30
CA GLY A 67 9.15 -13.84 4.57
C GLY A 67 7.84 -14.22 3.87
N TYR A 68 7.31 -13.38 2.97
CA TYR A 68 6.05 -13.64 2.25
C TYR A 68 6.24 -13.78 0.75
N ASN A 69 6.76 -12.74 0.08
CA ASN A 69 6.97 -12.71 -1.36
C ASN A 69 8.44 -12.45 -1.76
N ASP A 70 9.36 -12.78 -0.86
CA ASP A 70 10.80 -12.52 -1.00
C ASP A 70 11.65 -13.77 -1.31
N SER A 71 11.01 -14.90 -1.60
CA SER A 71 11.71 -16.08 -2.11
C SER A 71 12.15 -15.86 -3.56
N LEU A 72 13.27 -16.45 -3.96
CA LEU A 72 13.78 -16.32 -5.33
C LEU A 72 12.75 -16.84 -6.36
N GLU A 73 12.04 -17.92 -6.04
CA GLU A 73 11.00 -18.48 -6.91
C GLU A 73 9.86 -17.49 -7.16
N GLU A 74 9.37 -16.81 -6.10
CA GLU A 74 8.31 -15.82 -6.24
C GLU A 74 8.82 -14.57 -6.97
N LEU A 75 10.05 -14.13 -6.69
CA LEU A 75 10.69 -13.00 -7.38
C LEU A 75 10.85 -13.25 -8.88
N ASP A 76 11.23 -14.46 -9.29
CA ASP A 76 11.33 -14.85 -10.71
C ASP A 76 9.95 -14.83 -11.40
N LEU A 77 8.92 -15.31 -10.70
CA LEU A 77 7.55 -15.29 -11.20
C LEU A 77 7.00 -13.86 -11.33
N ILE A 78 7.24 -13.01 -10.33
CA ILE A 78 6.91 -11.57 -10.38
C ILE A 78 7.62 -10.92 -11.56
N LYS A 79 8.93 -11.14 -11.73
CA LYS A 79 9.70 -10.62 -12.88
C LYS A 79 9.09 -11.02 -14.21
N LYS A 80 8.73 -12.30 -14.37
CA LYS A 80 8.07 -12.80 -15.58
C LYS A 80 6.74 -12.09 -15.84
N ALA A 81 5.90 -11.94 -14.81
CA ALA A 81 4.62 -11.23 -14.94
C ALA A 81 4.81 -9.76 -15.32
N ILE A 82 5.78 -9.06 -14.72
CA ILE A 82 6.11 -7.66 -15.04
C ILE A 82 6.50 -7.53 -16.53
N LEU A 83 7.33 -8.44 -17.04
CA LEU A 83 7.76 -8.44 -18.45
C LEU A 83 6.61 -8.67 -19.44
N GLU A 84 5.56 -9.38 -19.03
CA GLU A 84 4.35 -9.58 -19.82
C GLU A 84 3.39 -8.38 -19.72
N ILE A 85 3.26 -7.79 -18.53
CA ILE A 85 2.42 -6.60 -18.26
C ILE A 85 3.01 -5.34 -18.90
N LYS A 86 4.33 -5.24 -19.01
CA LYS A 86 5.07 -4.11 -19.60
C LYS A 86 4.63 -2.75 -19.06
N PRO A 87 4.70 -2.52 -17.74
CA PRO A 87 4.38 -1.20 -17.18
C PRO A 87 5.41 -0.16 -17.63
N ASN A 88 5.03 1.11 -17.54
CA ASN A 88 5.91 2.25 -17.79
C ASN A 88 6.89 2.48 -16.63
N ILE A 89 6.42 2.29 -15.39
CA ILE A 89 7.20 2.42 -14.16
C ILE A 89 6.86 1.23 -13.27
N LEU A 90 7.86 0.66 -12.60
CA LEU A 90 7.69 -0.31 -11.53
C LEU A 90 8.02 0.36 -10.19
N GLN A 91 7.09 0.33 -9.25
CA GLN A 91 7.22 0.95 -7.94
C GLN A 91 7.28 -0.13 -6.87
N LEU A 92 8.43 -0.21 -6.19
CA LEU A 92 8.65 -1.07 -5.04
C LEU A 92 8.33 -0.30 -3.77
N ASN A 93 7.49 -0.85 -2.91
CA ASN A 93 7.26 -0.34 -1.57
C ASN A 93 7.27 -1.49 -0.55
N THR A 94 7.25 -1.14 0.73
CA THR A 94 7.21 -2.10 1.84
C THR A 94 6.44 -1.50 3.00
N LEU A 95 6.24 -2.30 4.05
CA LEU A 95 5.47 -1.92 5.22
C LEU A 95 6.10 -0.71 5.91
N ASP A 96 5.40 0.42 5.94
CA ASP A 96 5.89 1.68 6.53
C ASP A 96 5.20 2.06 7.84
N ARG A 97 4.27 1.22 8.30
CA ARG A 97 3.39 1.40 9.45
C ARG A 97 3.12 0.05 10.12
N PRO A 98 2.59 0.02 11.36
CA PRO A 98 2.16 -1.25 11.94
C PRO A 98 1.20 -1.99 11.00
N GLY A 99 1.48 -3.27 10.77
CA GLY A 99 0.66 -4.11 9.91
C GLY A 99 -0.61 -4.59 10.62
N THR A 100 -1.61 -5.02 9.86
CA THR A 100 -2.90 -5.52 10.39
C THR A 100 -2.77 -6.82 11.20
N VAL A 101 -1.63 -7.51 11.12
CA VAL A 101 -1.33 -8.70 11.90
C VAL A 101 0.01 -8.51 12.60
N GLU A 102 0.10 -9.06 13.81
CA GLU A 102 1.34 -9.03 14.58
C GLU A 102 2.46 -9.83 13.89
N GLY A 103 3.70 -9.37 14.08
CA GLY A 103 4.89 -10.05 13.55
C GLY A 103 5.19 -9.81 12.06
N LEU A 104 4.43 -8.94 11.38
CA LEU A 104 4.77 -8.51 10.02
C LEU A 104 6.03 -7.65 10.04
N ALA A 105 6.99 -7.98 9.17
CA ALA A 105 8.27 -7.29 9.06
C ALA A 105 8.39 -6.57 7.72
N ALA A 106 8.69 -5.27 7.80
CA ALA A 106 9.10 -4.49 6.64
C ALA A 106 10.42 -5.02 6.08
N MET A 107 10.63 -4.84 4.77
CA MET A 107 11.97 -4.91 4.21
C MET A 107 12.74 -3.62 4.54
N THR A 108 14.04 -3.77 4.73
CA THR A 108 14.97 -2.65 4.75
C THR A 108 15.19 -2.12 3.33
N ASN A 109 15.69 -0.88 3.21
CA ASN A 109 16.06 -0.33 1.91
C ASN A 109 17.13 -1.18 1.20
N ASP A 110 18.07 -1.77 1.94
CA ASP A 110 19.10 -2.65 1.38
C ASP A 110 18.49 -3.95 0.82
N GLU A 111 17.46 -4.51 1.47
CA GLU A 111 16.72 -5.67 0.97
C GLU A 111 15.93 -5.32 -0.29
N LEU A 112 15.24 -4.17 -0.32
CA LEU A 112 14.56 -3.69 -1.52
C LEU A 112 15.52 -3.42 -2.67
N GLN A 113 16.71 -2.89 -2.38
CA GLN A 113 17.76 -2.67 -3.38
C GLN A 113 18.25 -3.99 -3.95
N LYS A 114 18.43 -5.03 -3.13
CA LYS A 114 18.77 -6.38 -3.62
C LYS A 114 17.68 -6.96 -4.54
N VAL A 115 16.41 -6.76 -4.23
CA VAL A 115 15.29 -7.19 -5.10
C VAL A 115 15.36 -6.45 -6.44
N LYS A 116 15.56 -5.13 -6.41
CA LYS A 116 15.72 -4.31 -7.60
C LYS A 116 16.91 -4.76 -8.46
N ASP A 117 18.06 -4.98 -7.85
CA ASP A 117 19.28 -5.45 -8.51
C ASP A 117 19.11 -6.86 -9.09
N TYR A 118 18.39 -7.73 -8.38
CA TYR A 118 18.08 -9.09 -8.84
C TYR A 118 17.17 -9.08 -10.08
N TRP A 119 16.17 -8.21 -10.10
CA TRP A 119 15.33 -8.05 -11.28
C TRP A 119 16.07 -7.45 -12.46
N ASP A 120 17.04 -6.56 -12.23
CA ASP A 120 17.85 -5.94 -13.29
C ASP A 120 16.98 -5.40 -14.44
N MET A 121 15.94 -4.64 -14.07
CA MET A 121 14.97 -4.09 -14.99
C MET A 121 15.11 -2.56 -15.05
N PRO A 122 14.88 -1.95 -16.23
CA PRO A 122 14.78 -0.50 -16.32
C PRO A 122 13.53 0.00 -15.58
N SER A 123 13.58 1.23 -15.08
CA SER A 123 12.43 1.94 -14.49
C SER A 123 11.84 1.34 -13.21
N VAL A 124 12.67 0.73 -12.36
CA VAL A 124 12.28 0.30 -11.00
C VAL A 124 12.64 1.39 -9.99
N GLU A 125 11.65 1.89 -9.28
CA GLU A 125 11.76 2.91 -8.25
C GLU A 125 11.40 2.33 -6.90
N ILE A 126 12.25 2.54 -5.89
CA ILE A 126 11.89 2.25 -4.51
C ILE A 126 11.21 3.51 -3.96
N ILE A 127 9.93 3.39 -3.64
CA ILE A 127 9.12 4.51 -3.18
C ILE A 127 9.16 4.57 -1.65
N ALA A 128 9.53 5.75 -1.14
CA ALA A 128 9.45 6.06 0.27
C ALA A 128 7.99 6.18 0.71
N SER A 129 7.73 5.89 1.99
CA SER A 129 6.43 6.03 2.65
C SER A 129 5.68 7.29 2.24
N ALA A 130 4.35 7.18 2.09
CA ALA A 130 3.44 8.23 1.67
C ALA A 130 3.46 9.45 2.61
N ALA A 131 4.47 10.30 2.46
CA ALA A 131 4.55 11.63 3.03
C ALA A 131 4.54 12.58 1.85
N GLN A 132 3.35 12.85 1.31
CA GLN A 132 3.00 13.97 0.41
C GLN A 132 1.71 13.64 -0.34
N ARG A 133 0.57 13.75 0.34
CA ARG A 133 -0.68 14.14 -0.32
C ARG A 133 -1.25 15.29 0.49
N THR A 134 -0.95 16.50 0.05
CA THR A 134 -1.57 17.73 0.57
C THR A 134 -2.93 17.93 -0.09
N ASP A 135 -3.83 18.51 0.70
CA ASP A 135 -5.17 19.00 0.36
C ASP A 135 -6.30 17.96 0.39
N VAL A 136 -6.71 17.63 1.62
CA VAL A 136 -8.10 17.24 1.92
C VAL A 136 -8.61 18.16 3.03
N GLU A 137 -9.41 19.16 2.68
CA GLU A 137 -10.14 19.95 3.68
C GLU A 137 -11.28 19.09 4.25
N SER A 138 -11.13 18.66 5.51
CA SER A 138 -12.21 17.98 6.24
C SER A 138 -12.86 18.96 7.21
N TYR A 139 -13.99 19.53 6.82
CA TYR A 139 -14.84 20.30 7.73
C TYR A 139 -15.73 19.33 8.52
N ASN A 140 -15.28 18.90 9.69
CA ASN A 140 -16.09 18.13 10.63
C ASN A 140 -16.05 18.78 12.02
N THR A 141 -17.22 18.97 12.62
CA THR A 141 -17.38 19.53 13.99
C THR A 141 -17.01 18.54 15.10
N ASP A 142 -16.85 17.24 14.78
CA ASP A 142 -16.39 16.20 15.71
C ASP A 142 -14.96 15.75 15.37
N ILE A 143 -13.98 16.43 15.97
CA ILE A 143 -12.55 16.16 15.77
C ILE A 143 -12.16 14.80 16.35
N GLU A 144 -12.68 14.42 17.52
CA GLU A 144 -12.36 13.13 18.17
C GLU A 144 -12.83 11.96 17.30
N GLY A 145 -14.08 11.98 16.84
CA GLY A 145 -14.62 10.94 15.96
C GLY A 145 -13.88 10.85 14.63
N THR A 146 -13.43 11.98 14.09
CA THR A 146 -12.66 12.01 12.83
C THR A 146 -11.25 11.45 13.01
N ILE A 147 -10.58 11.72 14.13
CA ILE A 147 -9.29 11.11 14.48
C ILE A 147 -9.45 9.59 14.66
N LEU A 148 -10.42 9.15 15.45
CA LEU A 148 -10.68 7.73 15.71
C LEU A 148 -11.01 6.97 14.42
N SER A 149 -11.90 7.48 13.57
CA SER A 149 -12.23 6.84 12.30
C SER A 149 -11.06 6.84 11.31
N THR A 150 -10.14 7.80 11.39
CA THR A 150 -8.93 7.81 10.57
C THR A 150 -7.94 6.73 11.03
N ILE A 151 -7.69 6.66 12.33
CA ILE A 151 -6.81 5.65 12.94
C ILE A 151 -7.39 4.23 12.82
N ALA A 152 -8.72 4.08 12.86
CA ALA A 152 -9.41 2.81 12.68
C ALA A 152 -9.18 2.19 11.30
N ARG A 153 -9.02 3.03 10.27
CA ARG A 153 -8.75 2.57 8.89
C ARG A 153 -7.31 2.15 8.70
N ARG A 154 -6.37 2.89 9.32
CA ARG A 154 -4.95 2.54 9.35
C ARG A 154 -4.27 3.25 10.51
N PRO A 155 -3.24 2.63 11.12
CA PRO A 155 -2.34 3.34 12.02
C PRO A 155 -1.75 4.58 11.35
N CYS A 156 -1.73 5.70 12.08
CA CYS A 156 -1.29 7.01 11.58
C CYS A 156 -0.32 7.67 12.56
N THR A 157 0.64 8.42 12.04
CA THR A 157 1.46 9.33 12.85
C THR A 157 0.73 10.65 13.13
N LEU A 158 1.25 11.47 14.04
CA LEU A 158 0.76 12.84 14.23
C LEU A 158 0.79 13.65 12.92
N ASP A 159 1.86 13.52 12.14
CA ASP A 159 2.01 14.20 10.86
C ASP A 159 1.01 13.69 9.81
N ASP A 160 0.75 12.39 9.77
CA ASP A 160 -0.31 11.83 8.91
C ASP A 160 -1.68 12.45 9.25
N LEU A 161 -2.02 12.53 10.55
CA LEU A 161 -3.29 13.11 11.00
C LEU A 161 -3.38 14.60 10.67
N HIS A 162 -2.28 15.35 10.82
CA HIS A 162 -2.21 16.75 10.42
C HIS A 162 -2.48 16.91 8.92
N GLN A 163 -1.82 16.12 8.08
CA GLN A 163 -1.98 16.19 6.62
C GLN A 163 -3.38 15.77 6.15
N ILE A 164 -3.97 14.74 6.77
CA ILE A 164 -5.28 14.20 6.38
C ILE A 164 -6.42 15.10 6.85
N LEU A 165 -6.30 15.67 8.05
CA LEU A 165 -7.39 16.40 8.70
C LEU A 165 -7.30 17.92 8.49
N GLY A 166 -6.11 18.44 8.13
CA GLY A 166 -5.85 19.88 8.07
C GLY A 166 -5.86 20.57 9.45
N ILE A 167 -5.86 19.80 10.54
CA ILE A 167 -5.92 20.32 11.92
C ILE A 167 -4.50 20.54 12.43
N HIS A 168 -4.29 21.61 13.20
CA HIS A 168 -2.97 21.92 13.76
C HIS A 168 -2.50 20.83 14.74
N VAL A 169 -1.21 20.47 14.69
CA VAL A 169 -0.61 19.38 15.50
C VAL A 169 -0.88 19.51 17.00
N ASN A 170 -0.84 20.72 17.55
CA ASN A 170 -1.15 20.97 18.97
C ASN A 170 -2.58 20.63 19.36
N GLU A 171 -3.54 20.78 18.44
CA GLU A 171 -4.92 20.43 18.68
C GLU A 171 -5.11 18.92 18.63
N ILE A 172 -4.55 18.26 17.60
CA ILE A 172 -4.55 16.79 17.49
C ILE A 172 -3.93 16.14 18.74
N ASN A 173 -2.79 16.65 19.23
CA ASN A 173 -2.11 16.14 20.42
C ASN A 173 -2.99 16.15 21.68
N LYS A 174 -3.89 17.14 21.84
CA LYS A 174 -4.82 17.18 22.99
C LYS A 174 -5.77 15.99 22.96
N TYR A 175 -6.30 15.67 21.78
CA TYR A 175 -7.20 14.53 21.58
C TYR A 175 -6.47 13.21 21.74
N LEU A 176 -5.29 13.05 21.12
CA LEU A 176 -4.49 11.82 21.24
C LEU A 176 -4.15 11.50 22.70
N GLY A 177 -3.70 12.50 23.47
CA GLY A 177 -3.43 12.31 24.90
C GLY A 177 -4.66 11.87 25.70
N ALA A 178 -5.83 12.47 25.43
CA ALA A 178 -7.08 12.05 26.07
C ALA A 178 -7.52 10.65 25.65
N LEU A 179 -7.34 10.28 24.38
CA LEU A 179 -7.70 8.96 23.85
C LEU A 179 -6.79 7.85 24.40
N GLU A 180 -5.49 8.10 24.55
CA GLU A 180 -4.53 7.18 25.19
C GLU A 180 -4.87 6.99 26.67
N LEU A 181 -5.11 8.08 27.42
CA LEU A 181 -5.50 8.01 28.83
C LEU A 181 -6.78 7.21 29.05
N ASN A 182 -7.73 7.30 28.11
CA ASN A 182 -8.98 6.55 28.15
C ASN A 182 -8.87 5.12 27.57
N ASN A 183 -7.65 4.64 27.24
CA ASN A 183 -7.40 3.33 26.63
C ASN A 183 -8.23 3.07 25.36
N LYS A 184 -8.51 4.12 24.57
CA LYS A 184 -9.16 3.97 23.25
C LYS A 184 -8.15 3.71 22.14
N ILE A 185 -6.92 4.19 22.31
CA ILE A 185 -5.81 4.04 21.35
C ILE A 185 -4.54 3.63 22.08
N LYS A 186 -3.61 3.02 21.35
CA LYS A 186 -2.24 2.73 21.78
C LYS A 186 -1.25 3.35 20.79
N SER A 187 -0.01 3.51 21.23
CA SER A 187 1.08 4.01 20.38
C SER A 187 2.21 3.00 20.21
N THR A 188 2.73 2.93 18.99
CA THR A 188 3.84 2.06 18.57
C THR A 188 4.91 2.90 17.88
N THR A 189 6.16 2.82 18.34
CA THR A 189 7.27 3.55 17.72
C THR A 189 7.92 2.73 16.62
N LEU A 190 7.96 3.28 15.40
CA LEU A 190 8.66 2.71 14.25
C LEU A 190 9.62 3.75 13.64
N ASN A 191 10.34 3.39 12.58
CA ASN A 191 11.31 4.26 11.90
C ASN A 191 10.71 5.60 11.42
N ARG A 192 9.42 5.62 11.02
CA ARG A 192 8.71 6.82 10.55
C ARG A 192 8.14 7.68 11.70
N GLY A 193 8.32 7.25 12.95
CA GLY A 193 7.86 7.96 14.15
C GLY A 193 6.85 7.16 14.97
N VAL A 194 6.12 7.87 15.82
CA VAL A 194 5.11 7.29 16.70
C VAL A 194 3.79 7.15 15.94
N PHE A 195 3.32 5.92 15.83
CA PHE A 195 2.02 5.58 15.26
C PHE A 195 0.99 5.42 16.34
N TYR A 196 -0.21 5.91 16.08
CA TYR A 196 -1.40 5.71 16.90
C TYR A 196 -2.32 4.71 16.19
N GLU A 197 -2.84 3.75 16.94
CA GLU A 197 -3.75 2.70 16.46
C GLU A 197 -4.84 2.42 17.51
N LEU A 198 -6.00 1.90 17.09
CA LEU A 198 -7.03 1.50 18.03
C LEU A 198 -6.53 0.34 18.90
N ILE A 199 -6.97 0.31 20.16
CA ILE A 199 -6.84 -0.91 20.96
C ILE A 199 -7.99 -1.83 20.51
N ASP A 200 -7.65 -2.90 19.80
CA ASP A 200 -8.61 -3.96 19.47
C ASP A 200 -9.23 -4.49 20.78
N LYS A 201 -10.56 -4.61 20.79
CA LYS A 201 -11.31 -5.21 21.92
C LYS A 201 -11.24 -6.72 21.88
#